data_AF-A0A7W2FFJ2-F1
#
_entry.id   AF-A0A7W2FFJ2-F1
#
_cell.length_a   1.000
_cell.length_b   1.000
_cell.length_c   1.000
_cell.angle_alpha   90.00
_cell.angle_beta   90.00
_cell.angle_gamma   90.00
#
_symmetry.space_group_name_H-M   'P 1'
#
loop_
_entity.id
_entity.type
_entity.pdbx_description
1 polymer ?
#
loop_
_entity_poly.entity_id
_entity_poly.type
_entity_poly.pdbx_seq_one_letter_code
_entity_poly.pdbx_strand_id
1 'polypeptide(L)' 'AAFTFTLDTATAAPVVALAHDSGASGSDGITNVGTLAVSGAETGATLSYSTDGGTTWNSSFSAVEGGNNVIVRATD' A
#
# COMPACT_ATOMS: atom_id res chain seq x y z
N ALA A 1 -3.06 -6.39 41.97
CA ALA A 1 -3.47 -5.85 40.65
C ALA A 1 -3.14 -6.89 39.60
N ALA A 2 -4.03 -7.12 38.63
CA ALA A 2 -3.78 -8.01 37.51
C ALA A 2 -3.56 -7.16 36.25
N PHE A 3 -2.61 -7.56 35.40
CA PHE A 3 -2.40 -6.95 34.09
C PHE A 3 -3.05 -7.82 33.02
N THR A 4 -3.62 -7.17 32.01
CA THR A 4 -4.16 -7.85 30.84
C THR A 4 -3.18 -7.66 29.69
N PHE A 5 -2.87 -8.76 29.01
CA PHE A 5 -2.09 -8.76 27.79
C PHE A 5 -2.97 -9.36 26.69
N THR A 6 -2.96 -8.71 25.54
CA THR A 6 -3.66 -9.18 24.34
C THR A 6 -2.59 -9.33 23.28
N LEU A 7 -2.38 -10.57 22.81
CA LEU A 7 -1.50 -10.83 21.68
C LEU A 7 -2.32 -10.61 20.41
N ASP A 8 -1.99 -9.57 19.65
CA ASP A 8 -2.51 -9.41 18.30
C ASP A 8 -1.64 -10.20 17.31
N THR A 9 -2.28 -11.04 16.50
CA THR A 9 -1.64 -11.80 15.42
C THR A 9 -2.36 -11.63 14.10
N ALA A 10 -3.38 -10.77 14.06
CA ALA A 10 -4.09 -10.46 12.84
C ALA A 10 -3.38 -9.30 12.14
N THR A 11 -3.33 -9.35 10.82
CA THR A 11 -3.03 -8.16 10.03
C THR A 11 -3.93 -8.17 8.81
N ALA A 12 -4.66 -7.08 8.62
CA ALA A 12 -5.47 -6.92 7.42
C ALA A 12 -4.58 -6.58 6.22
N ALA A 13 -4.76 -7.31 5.11
CA ALA A 13 -4.05 -7.01 3.87
C ALA A 13 -4.52 -5.65 3.30
N PRO A 14 -3.59 -4.72 2.98
CA PRO A 14 -3.97 -3.44 2.40
C PRO A 14 -4.61 -3.59 1.03
N VAL A 15 -5.59 -2.74 0.75
CA VAL A 15 -6.15 -2.55 -0.59
C VAL A 15 -5.45 -1.38 -1.25
N VAL A 16 -4.98 -1.58 -2.48
CA VAL A 16 -4.22 -0.59 -3.25
C VAL A 16 -4.98 -0.29 -4.54
N ALA A 17 -5.16 1.00 -4.82
CA ALA A 17 -5.73 1.49 -6.08
C ALA A 17 -5.05 2.78 -6.51
N LEU A 18 -5.28 3.20 -7.75
CA LEU A 18 -4.96 4.57 -8.16
C LEU A 18 -5.87 5.54 -7.39
N ALA A 19 -5.30 6.60 -6.82
CA ALA A 19 -6.11 7.64 -6.19
C ALA A 19 -6.98 8.36 -7.22
N HIS A 20 -6.47 8.49 -8.45
CA HIS A 20 -7.23 8.94 -9.60
C HIS A 20 -6.66 8.29 -10.86
N ASP A 21 -7.53 7.69 -11.67
CA ASP A 21 -7.17 7.25 -13.01
C ASP A 21 -7.30 8.47 -13.94
N SER A 22 -6.17 9.12 -14.23
CA SER A 22 -6.13 10.45 -14.87
C SER A 22 -5.60 10.43 -16.30
N GLY A 23 -5.44 9.24 -16.88
CA GLY A 23 -5.11 9.08 -18.29
C GLY A 23 -6.29 9.37 -19.20
N ALA A 24 -6.20 8.86 -20.42
CA ALA A 24 -7.23 9.10 -21.43
C ALA A 24 -8.56 8.40 -21.10
N SER A 25 -8.50 7.29 -20.36
CA SER A 25 -9.66 6.56 -19.85
C SER A 25 -9.62 6.55 -18.32
N GLY A 26 -10.79 6.65 -17.69
CA GLY A 26 -10.91 6.63 -16.22
C GLY A 26 -11.05 5.22 -15.64
N SER A 27 -10.76 4.18 -16.42
CA SER A 27 -10.94 2.79 -16.00
C SER A 27 -9.98 1.81 -16.67
N ASP A 28 -8.91 2.28 -17.30
CA ASP A 28 -7.89 1.41 -17.91
C ASP A 28 -6.64 1.26 -17.02
N GLY A 29 -6.58 1.99 -15.91
CA GLY A 29 -5.48 1.94 -14.96
C GLY A 29 -4.24 2.72 -15.42
N ILE A 30 -4.38 3.58 -16.44
CA ILE A 30 -3.29 4.43 -16.93
C ILE A 30 -3.48 5.85 -16.38
N THR A 31 -2.57 6.29 -15.51
CA THR A 31 -2.66 7.61 -14.89
C THR A 31 -1.49 8.53 -15.25
N ASN A 32 -1.77 9.83 -15.34
CA ASN A 32 -0.76 10.88 -15.39
C ASN A 32 -0.29 11.31 -13.99
N VAL A 33 -0.95 10.81 -12.94
CA VAL A 33 -0.68 11.12 -11.52
C VAL A 33 -0.56 9.80 -10.76
N GLY A 34 0.67 9.35 -10.54
CA GLY A 34 0.98 8.04 -9.93
C GLY A 34 0.74 7.93 -8.43
N THR A 35 -0.15 8.74 -7.86
CA THR A 35 -0.52 8.67 -6.45
C THR A 35 -1.40 7.44 -6.21
N LEU A 36 -0.98 6.58 -5.28
CA LEU A 36 -1.75 5.42 -4.85
C LEU A 36 -2.65 5.79 -3.67
N ALA A 37 -3.89 5.30 -3.68
CA ALA A 37 -4.75 5.25 -2.53
C ALA A 37 -4.59 3.86 -1.87
N VAL A 38 -4.12 3.85 -0.62
CA VAL A 38 -3.96 2.64 0.19
C VAL A 38 -4.95 2.69 1.34
N SER A 39 -5.70 1.62 1.54
CA SER A 39 -6.72 1.50 2.60
C SER A 39 -6.72 0.10 3.21
N GLY A 40 -7.49 -0.11 4.27
CA GLY A 40 -7.65 -1.43 4.90
C GLY A 40 -6.55 -1.82 5.89
N ALA A 41 -5.51 -1.00 6.08
CA ALA A 41 -4.55 -1.19 7.16
C ALA A 41 -5.17 -0.80 8.51
N GLU A 42 -4.84 -1.57 9.55
CA GLU A 42 -5.29 -1.32 10.93
C GLU A 42 -4.65 -0.06 11.51
N THR A 43 -5.31 0.51 12.53
CA THR A 43 -4.78 1.70 13.21
C THR A 43 -3.52 1.31 14.00
N GLY A 44 -2.40 1.95 13.68
CA GLY A 44 -1.09 1.62 14.26
C GLY A 44 -0.18 0.87 13.30
N ALA A 45 -0.75 0.22 12.29
CA ALA A 45 0.03 -0.52 11.31
C ALA A 45 0.89 0.40 10.43
N THR A 46 2.13 -0.02 10.22
CA THR A 46 3.08 0.62 9.33
C THR A 46 2.90 0.08 7.91
N LEU A 47 2.64 0.96 6.96
CA LEU A 47 2.63 0.63 5.54
C LEU A 47 4.05 0.61 4.98
N SER A 48 4.33 -0.37 4.11
CA SER A 48 5.58 -0.45 3.36
C SER A 48 5.31 -0.82 1.92
N TYR A 49 6.17 -0.31 1.03
CA TYR A 49 6.06 -0.43 -0.41
C TYR A 49 7.29 -1.10 -1.00
N SER A 50 7.09 -1.98 -1.96
CA SER A 50 8.14 -2.71 -2.66
C SER A 50 7.92 -2.65 -4.16
N THR A 51 8.99 -2.46 -4.93
CA THR A 51 8.97 -2.49 -6.40
C THR A 51 9.81 -3.62 -7.00
N ASP A 52 10.40 -4.49 -6.16
CA ASP A 52 11.30 -5.58 -6.55
C ASP A 52 10.79 -6.97 -6.13
N GLY A 53 9.46 -7.13 -6.11
CA GLY A 53 8.82 -8.40 -5.78
C GLY A 53 8.81 -8.75 -4.29
N GLY A 54 9.04 -7.78 -3.40
CA GLY A 54 8.99 -7.95 -1.95
C GLY A 54 10.35 -8.16 -1.30
N THR A 55 11.44 -7.88 -2.04
CA THR A 55 12.82 -8.05 -1.57
C THR A 55 13.24 -6.86 -0.72
N THR A 56 12.95 -5.64 -1.17
CA THR A 56 13.20 -4.40 -0.43
C THR A 56 11.91 -3.65 -0.17
N TRP A 57 11.84 -3.02 1.01
CA TRP A 57 10.65 -2.33 1.49
C TRP A 57 11.00 -0.92 1.90
N ASN A 58 10.25 0.04 1.36
CA ASN A 58 10.41 1.46 1.60
C ASN A 58 9.16 2.01 2.29
N SER A 59 9.30 3.11 3.04
CA SER A 59 8.17 3.80 3.67
C SER A 59 7.32 4.61 2.68
N SER A 60 7.80 4.77 1.45
CA SER A 60 7.12 5.51 0.39
C SER A 60 7.34 4.86 -0.97
N PHE A 61 6.46 5.20 -1.90
CA PHE A 61 6.55 4.82 -3.30
C PHE A 61 6.44 6.09 -4.15
N SER A 62 7.29 6.19 -5.18
CA SER A 62 7.19 7.20 -6.22
C SER A 62 7.03 6.49 -7.55
N ALA A 63 5.93 6.77 -8.24
CA ALA A 63 5.73 6.26 -9.59
C ALA A 63 6.74 6.88 -10.56
N VAL A 64 7.12 6.11 -11.56
CA VAL A 64 7.93 6.53 -12.70
C VAL A 64 7.14 6.37 -14.00
N GLU A 65 7.57 7.01 -15.08
CA GLU A 65 6.96 6.79 -16.39
C GLU A 65 7.08 5.32 -16.82
N GLY A 66 6.00 4.81 -17.43
CA GLY A 66 5.90 3.41 -17.86
C GLY A 66 5.21 2.50 -16.83
N GLY A 67 5.49 1.20 -16.92
CA GLY A 67 4.90 0.19 -16.05
C GLY A 67 5.49 0.23 -14.64
N ASN A 68 4.63 0.36 -13.63
CA ASN A 68 5.01 0.30 -12.23
C ASN A 68 4.44 -0.99 -11.61
N ASN A 69 5.30 -1.85 -11.06
CA ASN A 69 4.88 -3.00 -10.28
C ASN A 69 5.13 -2.71 -8.80
N VAL A 70 4.06 -2.65 -8.00
CA VAL A 70 4.13 -2.25 -6.59
C VAL A 70 3.41 -3.29 -5.73
N ILE A 71 4.07 -3.71 -4.66
CA ILE A 71 3.48 -4.50 -3.60
C ILE A 71 3.41 -3.63 -2.36
N VAL A 72 2.28 -3.67 -1.66
CA VAL A 72 2.08 -2.95 -0.41
C VAL A 72 1.76 -3.96 0.69
N ARG A 73 2.37 -3.78 1.86
CA ARG A 73 2.07 -4.58 3.06
C ARG A 73 1.85 -3.66 4.26
N ALA A 74 1.09 -4.17 5.23
CA ALA A 74 0.96 -3.60 6.56
C ALA A 74 1.71 -4.47 7.58
N THR A 75 2.21 -3.86 8.64
CA THR A 75 2.84 -4.55 9.79
C THR A 75 2.50 -3.76 11.05
N ASP A 76 1.92 -4.40 12.05
CA ASP A 76 1.64 -3.84 13.38
C ASP A 76 2.87 -3.90 14.28
#